data_AF-A0A174DW76-F1
#
_entry.id   AF-A0A174DW76-F1
#
_cell.length_a   1.000
_cell.length_b   1.000
_cell.length_c   1.000
_cell.angle_alpha   90.00
_cell.angle_beta   90.00
_cell.angle_gamma   90.00
#
_symmetry.space_group_name_H-M   'P 1'
#
loop_
_entity.id
_entity.type
_entity.pdbx_description
1 polymer ?
#
loop_
_entity_poly.entity_id
_entity_poly.type
_entity_poly.pdbx_seq_one_letter_code
_entity_poly.pdbx_strand_id
1 'polypeptide(L)'
;MAREKKPVHKVQMTEGKRNIIHQLLKEYDIQSAEDIQDALKDLLGGTIKEMMEAEMDDHLGYEKSQRSDSGDYRNGYKRKRVNSRYGSMEIEVPQDRKSTFEPQVVKKRQKDISDIDQKIISMYAKGMTTRQISETIEDIYGFETSEGFISDVTDKILPQIEDWQNRPLDEVYPILYIDAIHYSVRDNGVIRKLAAYVILGINAEGKKEVLTISIGENESSKYWLSVLNELKNRGVKDILIICADGLTGIKEAIAAAFPKTEYQRCIVHQVRNTLKYVPDKDRKAFATDLKTIYQAADEKKALAALDRVMEKWTAKYPNSMKRWKDNWDAISPIFKFSAAVRKVIYTTNAIESLNSTYRKLNRQRSVFPSDTALLKALYLATFEATKKWTATIRNWAQVYGELSIMYEGRLPE
;
A
#
# COMPACT_ATOMS: atom_id res chain seq x y z
N MET A 1 -7.54 -8.91 0.16
CA MET A 1 -7.98 -9.78 -0.94
C MET A 1 -7.38 -11.17 -0.75
N ALA A 2 -8.19 -12.15 -0.37
CA ALA A 2 -7.76 -13.55 -0.29
C ALA A 2 -7.33 -14.02 -1.69
N ARG A 3 -6.26 -14.81 -1.78
CA ARG A 3 -5.86 -15.46 -3.03
C ARG A 3 -6.86 -16.58 -3.32
N GLU A 4 -7.98 -16.25 -3.94
CA GLU A 4 -8.74 -17.25 -4.66
C GLU A 4 -7.83 -17.79 -5.76
N LYS A 5 -7.49 -19.09 -5.68
CA LYS A 5 -6.83 -19.75 -6.81
C LYS A 5 -7.77 -19.61 -7.99
N LYS A 6 -7.26 -19.02 -9.10
CA LYS A 6 -8.04 -18.99 -10.35
C LYS A 6 -8.55 -20.42 -10.61
N PRO A 7 -9.86 -20.60 -10.86
CA PRO A 7 -10.39 -21.92 -11.15
C PRO A 7 -9.59 -22.50 -12.31
N VAL A 8 -9.06 -23.70 -12.12
CA VAL A 8 -8.36 -24.40 -13.20
C VAL A 8 -9.39 -24.65 -14.28
N HIS A 9 -9.24 -23.99 -15.43
CA HIS A 9 -10.12 -24.21 -16.56
C HIS A 9 -9.91 -25.64 -17.07
N LYS A 10 -10.83 -26.54 -16.72
CA LYS A 10 -10.87 -27.87 -17.29
C LYS A 10 -11.48 -27.75 -18.67
N VAL A 11 -10.68 -28.03 -19.69
CA VAL A 11 -11.11 -27.99 -21.08
C VAL A 11 -12.22 -29.02 -21.29
N GLN A 12 -13.46 -28.55 -21.41
CA GLN A 12 -14.59 -29.38 -21.83
C GLN A 12 -14.73 -29.27 -23.34
N MET A 13 -14.33 -30.33 -24.05
CA MET A 13 -14.45 -30.46 -25.50
C MET A 13 -15.84 -30.98 -25.87
N THR A 14 -16.68 -30.07 -26.37
CA THR A 14 -17.90 -30.43 -27.07
C THR A 14 -17.59 -30.67 -28.55
N GLU A 15 -18.46 -31.40 -29.24
CA GLU A 15 -18.30 -31.70 -30.67
C GLU A 15 -18.21 -30.41 -31.52
N GLY A 16 -19.04 -29.40 -31.22
CA GLY A 16 -18.96 -28.08 -31.85
C GLY A 16 -17.60 -27.39 -31.64
N LYS A 17 -17.02 -27.47 -30.43
CA LYS A 17 -15.67 -26.91 -30.17
C LYS A 17 -14.58 -27.65 -30.95
N ARG A 18 -14.68 -28.98 -31.08
CA ARG A 18 -13.74 -29.78 -31.89
C ARG A 18 -13.78 -29.37 -33.37
N ASN A 19 -14.98 -29.17 -33.91
CA ASN A 19 -15.14 -28.72 -35.29
C ASN A 19 -14.53 -27.34 -35.53
N ILE A 20 -14.76 -26.39 -34.61
CA ILE A 20 -14.14 -25.06 -34.68
C ILE A 20 -12.61 -25.15 -34.62
N ILE A 21 -12.06 -25.96 -33.70
CA ILE A 21 -10.60 -26.14 -33.59
C ILE A 21 -10.04 -26.75 -34.87
N HIS A 22 -10.68 -27.78 -35.45
CA HIS A 22 -10.25 -28.36 -36.73
C HIS A 22 -10.30 -27.37 -37.89
N GLN A 23 -11.34 -26.53 -37.95
CA GLN A 23 -11.42 -25.46 -38.94
C GLN A 23 -10.28 -24.46 -38.75
N LEU A 24 -10.00 -24.04 -37.52
CA LEU A 24 -8.90 -23.12 -37.23
C LEU A 24 -7.53 -23.70 -37.56
N LEU A 25 -7.27 -24.96 -37.19
CA LEU A 25 -6.01 -25.64 -37.53
C LEU A 25 -5.78 -25.72 -39.04
N LYS A 26 -6.85 -25.95 -39.81
CA LYS A 26 -6.79 -26.06 -41.26
C LYS A 26 -6.67 -24.70 -41.96
N GLU A 27 -7.46 -23.71 -41.53
CA GLU A 27 -7.51 -22.39 -42.15
C GLU A 27 -6.20 -21.61 -41.92
N TYR A 28 -5.62 -21.74 -40.73
CA TYR A 28 -4.38 -21.07 -40.35
C TYR A 28 -3.11 -21.90 -40.59
N ASP A 29 -3.21 -23.09 -41.20
CA ASP A 29 -2.10 -24.04 -41.43
C ASP A 29 -1.17 -24.19 -40.22
N ILE A 30 -1.77 -24.49 -39.06
CA ILE A 30 -1.05 -24.51 -37.77
C ILE A 30 -0.22 -25.78 -37.67
N GLN A 31 1.11 -25.65 -37.64
CA GLN A 31 2.05 -26.78 -37.57
C GLN A 31 2.84 -26.82 -36.25
N SER A 32 2.92 -25.69 -35.55
CA SER A 32 3.68 -25.51 -34.32
C SER A 32 2.90 -24.72 -33.26
N ALA A 33 3.44 -24.68 -32.04
CA ALA A 33 2.87 -23.87 -30.97
C ALA A 33 3.01 -22.35 -31.21
N GLU A 34 3.98 -21.94 -32.02
CA GLU A 34 4.17 -20.54 -32.42
C GLU A 34 3.09 -20.10 -33.40
N ASP A 35 2.77 -20.96 -34.38
CA ASP A 35 1.68 -20.72 -35.34
C ASP A 35 0.32 -20.57 -34.64
N ILE A 36 0.10 -21.29 -33.53
CA ILE A 36 -1.09 -21.09 -32.69
C ILE A 36 -1.15 -19.66 -32.15
N GLN A 37 -0.03 -19.10 -31.69
CA GLN A 37 -0.03 -17.74 -31.15
C GLN A 37 -0.31 -16.69 -32.21
N ASP A 38 0.25 -16.85 -33.41
CA ASP A 38 -0.01 -15.93 -34.52
C ASP A 38 -1.43 -16.05 -35.05
N ALA A 39 -1.96 -17.27 -35.16
CA ALA A 39 -3.38 -17.51 -35.47
C ALA A 39 -4.31 -16.86 -34.44
N LEU A 40 -3.97 -16.91 -33.14
CA LEU A 40 -4.74 -16.24 -32.10
C LEU A 40 -4.67 -14.70 -32.19
N LYS A 41 -3.54 -14.13 -32.62
CA LYS A 41 -3.44 -12.67 -32.86
C LYS A 41 -4.35 -12.26 -34.01
N ASP A 42 -4.30 -12.97 -35.12
CA ASP A 42 -5.12 -12.67 -36.30
C ASP A 42 -6.60 -12.87 -36.02
N LEU A 43 -6.97 -13.99 -35.38
CA LEU A 43 -8.35 -14.26 -34.98
C LEU A 43 -8.90 -13.19 -34.04
N LEU A 44 -8.11 -12.72 -33.08
CA LEU A 44 -8.52 -11.63 -32.20
C LEU A 44 -8.71 -10.32 -32.98
N GLY A 45 -7.77 -9.96 -33.85
CA GLY A 45 -7.86 -8.77 -34.69
C GLY A 45 -9.06 -8.79 -35.63
N GLY A 46 -9.30 -9.93 -36.29
CA GLY A 46 -10.45 -10.16 -37.15
C GLY A 46 -11.77 -10.10 -36.39
N THR A 47 -11.87 -10.74 -35.22
CA THR A 47 -13.07 -10.67 -34.39
C THR A 47 -13.39 -9.23 -33.96
N ILE A 48 -12.37 -8.47 -33.54
CA ILE A 48 -12.54 -7.05 -33.18
C ILE A 48 -13.02 -6.24 -34.38
N LYS A 49 -12.47 -6.48 -35.57
CA LYS A 49 -12.89 -5.82 -36.80
C LYS A 49 -14.35 -6.10 -37.11
N GLU A 50 -14.78 -7.36 -37.10
CA GLU A 50 -16.17 -7.75 -37.36
C GLU A 50 -17.14 -7.14 -36.34
N MET A 51 -16.78 -7.09 -35.06
CA MET A 51 -17.61 -6.42 -34.06
C MET A 51 -17.75 -4.92 -34.33
N MET A 52 -16.67 -4.23 -34.72
CA MET A 52 -16.74 -2.81 -35.08
C MET A 52 -17.49 -2.55 -36.39
N GLU A 53 -17.49 -3.51 -37.32
CA GLU A 53 -18.32 -3.44 -38.53
C GLU A 53 -19.80 -3.50 -38.19
N ALA A 54 -20.19 -4.38 -37.27
CA ALA A 54 -21.55 -4.46 -36.75
C ALA A 54 -21.94 -3.19 -35.98
N GLU A 55 -21.05 -2.61 -35.17
CA GLU A 55 -21.28 -1.31 -34.53
C GLU A 55 -21.49 -0.19 -35.57
N MET A 56 -20.76 -0.22 -36.69
CA MET A 56 -20.90 0.77 -37.76
C MET A 56 -22.22 0.60 -38.54
N ASP A 57 -22.65 -0.64 -38.77
CA ASP A 57 -23.97 -0.92 -39.38
C ASP A 57 -25.10 -0.36 -38.50
N ASP A 58 -25.03 -0.57 -37.19
CA ASP A 58 -25.99 -0.03 -36.22
C ASP A 58 -25.95 1.50 -36.15
N HIS A 59 -24.75 2.10 -36.09
CA HIS A 59 -24.56 3.57 -36.07
C HIS A 59 -25.14 4.26 -37.31
N LEU A 60 -24.94 3.68 -38.48
CA LEU A 60 -25.44 4.26 -39.74
C LEU A 60 -26.89 3.85 -40.05
N GLY A 61 -27.38 2.76 -39.45
CA GLY A 61 -28.71 2.19 -39.67
C GLY A 61 -28.85 1.40 -40.98
N TYR A 62 -27.74 0.99 -41.60
CA TYR A 62 -27.74 0.22 -42.84
C TYR A 62 -26.43 -0.55 -43.04
N GLU A 63 -26.50 -1.67 -43.76
CA GLU A 63 -25.36 -2.54 -44.03
C GLU A 63 -24.43 -2.01 -45.12
N LYS A 64 -23.18 -2.50 -45.16
CA LYS A 64 -22.22 -2.15 -46.20
C LYS A 64 -22.79 -2.36 -47.61
N SER A 65 -22.76 -1.31 -48.43
CA SER A 65 -23.29 -1.27 -49.80
C SER A 65 -24.82 -1.42 -49.93
N GLN A 66 -25.56 -1.43 -48.82
CA GLN A 66 -27.02 -1.31 -48.85
C GLN A 66 -27.41 0.12 -49.24
N ARG A 67 -28.41 0.27 -50.12
CA ARG A 67 -28.96 1.59 -50.45
C ARG A 67 -29.67 2.16 -49.21
N SER A 68 -29.36 3.40 -48.89
CA SER A 68 -29.95 4.12 -47.75
C SER A 68 -30.08 5.59 -48.10
N ASP A 69 -31.13 6.23 -47.58
CA ASP A 69 -31.33 7.69 -47.66
C ASP A 69 -30.57 8.43 -46.54
N SER A 70 -29.69 7.74 -45.80
CA SER A 70 -28.87 8.33 -44.75
C SER A 70 -28.01 9.47 -45.29
N GLY A 71 -27.94 10.55 -44.50
CA GLY A 71 -27.11 11.71 -44.80
C GLY A 71 -25.63 11.51 -44.48
N ASP A 72 -25.22 10.34 -43.96
CA ASP A 72 -23.85 9.96 -43.65
C ASP A 72 -23.49 8.63 -44.31
N TYR A 73 -22.20 8.45 -44.62
CA TYR A 73 -21.72 7.35 -45.45
C TYR A 73 -20.46 6.73 -44.88
N ARG A 74 -20.29 5.42 -45.05
CA ARG A 74 -18.99 4.76 -44.81
C ARG A 74 -17.89 5.40 -45.67
N ASN A 75 -16.73 5.64 -45.07
CA ASN A 75 -15.58 6.33 -45.67
C ASN A 75 -14.27 5.56 -45.46
N GLY A 76 -14.31 4.25 -45.70
CA GLY A 76 -13.15 3.38 -45.60
C GLY A 76 -12.75 3.05 -44.16
N TYR A 77 -11.47 2.76 -43.97
CA TYR A 77 -10.91 2.24 -42.72
C TYR A 77 -9.67 3.01 -42.30
N LYS A 78 -9.48 3.13 -40.99
CA LYS A 78 -8.26 3.64 -40.37
C LYS A 78 -7.50 2.50 -39.71
N ARG A 79 -6.23 2.33 -40.09
CA ARG A 79 -5.33 1.41 -39.41
C ARG A 79 -5.00 1.89 -38.01
N LYS A 80 -5.05 0.96 -37.07
CA LYS A 80 -4.79 1.20 -35.65
C LYS A 80 -4.01 0.02 -35.08
N ARG A 81 -2.81 0.30 -34.57
CA ARG A 81 -2.05 -0.70 -33.81
C ARG A 81 -2.59 -0.80 -32.39
N VAL A 82 -2.88 -2.02 -31.95
CA VAL A 82 -3.45 -2.35 -30.65
C VAL A 82 -2.60 -3.42 -29.98
N ASN A 83 -2.39 -3.28 -28.67
CA ASN A 83 -1.62 -4.20 -27.84
C ASN A 83 -2.59 -5.10 -27.06
N SER A 84 -2.41 -6.41 -27.18
CA SER A 84 -3.22 -7.43 -26.51
C SER A 84 -2.35 -8.33 -25.63
N ARG A 85 -2.98 -9.27 -24.91
CA ARG A 85 -2.27 -10.32 -24.17
C ARG A 85 -1.42 -11.25 -25.03
N TYR A 86 -1.68 -11.28 -26.34
CA TYR A 86 -0.95 -12.10 -27.31
C TYR A 86 0.12 -11.29 -28.05
N GLY A 87 0.30 -10.01 -27.71
CA GLY A 87 1.23 -9.10 -28.39
C GLY A 87 0.51 -8.01 -29.20
N SER A 88 1.31 -7.28 -29.99
CA SER A 88 0.83 -6.20 -30.86
C SER A 88 0.18 -6.74 -32.13
N MET A 89 -0.92 -6.12 -32.54
CA MET A 89 -1.60 -6.40 -33.81
C MET A 89 -2.10 -5.11 -34.45
N GLU A 90 -2.27 -5.11 -35.78
CA GLU A 90 -2.89 -4.02 -36.52
C GLU A 90 -4.34 -4.39 -36.82
N ILE A 91 -5.26 -3.48 -36.47
CA ILE A 91 -6.69 -3.61 -36.79
C ILE A 91 -7.13 -2.47 -37.71
N GLU A 92 -8.14 -2.74 -38.51
CA GLU A 92 -8.81 -1.76 -39.38
C GLU A 92 -10.10 -1.29 -38.70
N VAL A 93 -10.16 0.00 -38.37
CA VAL A 93 -11.33 0.61 -37.72
C VAL A 93 -12.19 1.28 -38.80
N PRO A 94 -13.47 0.92 -38.96
CA PRO A 94 -14.35 1.54 -39.95
C PRO A 94 -14.58 3.02 -39.63
N GLN A 95 -14.78 3.83 -40.67
CA GLN A 95 -14.99 5.27 -40.56
C GLN A 95 -16.28 5.70 -41.26
N ASP A 96 -16.96 6.69 -40.71
CA ASP A 96 -18.05 7.42 -41.34
C ASP A 96 -17.54 8.76 -41.92
N ARG A 97 -18.28 9.33 -42.86
CA ARG A 97 -17.88 10.53 -43.60
C ARG A 97 -17.97 11.77 -42.73
N LYS A 98 -18.90 11.82 -41.77
CA LYS A 98 -19.03 12.93 -40.82
C LYS A 98 -18.18 12.77 -39.55
N SER A 99 -17.44 11.65 -39.40
CA SER A 99 -16.59 11.36 -38.24
C SER A 99 -17.33 11.34 -36.88
N THR A 100 -18.63 11.05 -36.92
CA THR A 100 -19.55 10.93 -35.79
C THR A 100 -19.49 9.56 -35.11
N PHE A 101 -19.00 8.52 -35.79
CA PHE A 101 -18.92 7.16 -35.23
C PHE A 101 -18.00 7.08 -34.01
N GLU A 102 -18.48 6.52 -32.90
CA GLU A 102 -17.71 6.27 -31.68
C GLU A 102 -17.67 4.78 -31.33
N PRO A 103 -16.61 4.05 -31.73
CA PRO A 103 -16.51 2.61 -31.47
C PRO A 103 -16.53 2.29 -29.98
N GLN A 104 -17.27 1.25 -29.60
CA GLN A 104 -17.38 0.81 -28.20
C GLN A 104 -16.43 -0.35 -27.88
N VAL A 105 -16.23 -1.30 -28.80
CA VAL A 105 -15.28 -2.43 -28.62
C VAL A 105 -13.87 -1.92 -28.35
N VAL A 106 -13.36 -1.02 -29.21
CA VAL A 106 -12.04 -0.40 -29.03
C VAL A 106 -12.15 1.10 -29.21
N LYS A 107 -12.30 1.82 -28.09
CA LYS A 107 -12.56 3.26 -28.07
C LYS A 107 -11.55 4.07 -28.88
N LYS A 108 -11.97 5.26 -29.35
CA LYS A 108 -11.07 6.21 -30.02
C LYS A 108 -9.81 6.42 -29.17
N ARG A 109 -8.63 6.33 -29.80
CA ARG A 109 -7.29 6.47 -29.18
C ARG A 109 -6.89 5.39 -28.16
N GLN A 110 -7.78 4.48 -27.76
CA GLN A 110 -7.41 3.33 -26.92
C GLN A 110 -6.50 2.38 -27.68
N LYS A 111 -5.25 2.22 -27.27
CA LYS A 111 -4.27 1.33 -27.92
C LYS A 111 -3.99 0.04 -27.13
N ASP A 112 -4.49 -0.07 -25.90
CA ASP A 112 -4.27 -1.23 -25.03
C ASP A 112 -5.61 -1.92 -24.72
N ILE A 113 -5.68 -3.22 -24.98
CA ILE A 113 -6.81 -4.12 -24.68
C ILE A 113 -6.36 -5.34 -23.85
N SER A 114 -5.14 -5.30 -23.30
CA SER A 114 -4.46 -6.46 -22.70
C SER A 114 -4.80 -6.70 -21.22
N ASP A 115 -5.60 -5.82 -20.61
CA ASP A 115 -5.85 -5.76 -19.15
C ASP A 115 -4.56 -5.78 -18.31
N ILE A 116 -3.44 -5.30 -18.88
CA ILE A 116 -2.12 -5.35 -18.25
C ILE A 116 -1.98 -4.37 -17.09
N ASP A 117 -2.86 -3.36 -17.00
CA ASP A 117 -2.85 -2.33 -15.96
C ASP A 117 -2.72 -2.91 -14.55
N GLN A 118 -3.49 -3.96 -14.23
CA GLN A 118 -3.44 -4.61 -12.93
C GLN A 118 -2.10 -5.33 -12.68
N LYS A 119 -1.47 -5.86 -13.74
CA LYS A 119 -0.14 -6.47 -13.64
C LYS A 119 0.93 -5.41 -13.47
N ILE A 120 0.84 -4.28 -14.17
CA ILE A 120 1.71 -3.11 -13.98
C ILE A 120 1.65 -2.63 -12.53
N ILE A 121 0.43 -2.39 -12.01
CA ILE A 121 0.21 -1.97 -10.63
C ILE A 121 0.79 -3.00 -9.66
N SER A 122 0.60 -4.31 -9.91
CA SER A 122 1.17 -5.37 -9.07
C SER A 122 2.70 -5.40 -9.09
N MET A 123 3.34 -5.21 -10.25
CA MET A 123 4.80 -5.15 -10.36
C MET A 123 5.35 -3.92 -9.64
N TYR A 124 4.70 -2.78 -9.81
CA TYR A 124 5.04 -1.55 -9.09
C TYR A 124 4.86 -1.70 -7.57
N ALA A 125 3.80 -2.36 -7.12
CA ALA A 125 3.56 -2.67 -5.70
C ALA A 125 4.64 -3.59 -5.11
N LYS A 126 5.20 -4.50 -5.93
CA LYS A 126 6.31 -5.40 -5.55
C LYS A 126 7.68 -4.71 -5.52
N GLY A 127 7.73 -3.41 -5.80
CA GLY A 127 8.95 -2.61 -5.67
C GLY A 127 9.77 -2.48 -6.95
N MET A 128 9.28 -2.98 -8.09
CA MET A 128 9.96 -2.80 -9.38
C MET A 128 9.93 -1.32 -9.79
N THR A 129 10.99 -0.86 -10.45
CA THR A 129 11.06 0.47 -11.04
C THR A 129 10.24 0.54 -12.33
N THR A 130 9.87 1.74 -12.77
CA THR A 130 9.18 1.97 -14.05
C THR A 130 9.91 1.33 -15.22
N ARG A 131 11.24 1.49 -15.26
CA ARG A 131 12.12 0.86 -16.25
C ARG A 131 12.11 -0.67 -16.21
N GLN A 132 12.25 -1.28 -15.02
CA GLN A 132 12.19 -2.74 -14.90
C GLN A 132 10.84 -3.30 -15.33
N ILE A 133 9.76 -2.58 -15.05
CA ILE A 133 8.42 -2.97 -15.49
C ILE A 133 8.33 -2.92 -17.02
N SER A 134 8.84 -1.84 -17.63
CA SER A 134 8.92 -1.72 -19.10
C SER A 134 9.66 -2.91 -19.72
N GLU A 135 10.88 -3.20 -19.25
CA GLU A 135 11.70 -4.32 -19.71
C GLU A 135 10.95 -5.66 -19.53
N THR A 136 10.30 -5.87 -18.38
CA THR A 136 9.54 -7.11 -18.12
C THR A 136 8.31 -7.26 -19.03
N ILE A 137 7.66 -6.16 -19.41
CA ILE A 137 6.51 -6.21 -20.33
C ILE A 137 6.98 -6.54 -21.74
N GLU A 138 8.07 -5.92 -22.19
CA GLU A 138 8.66 -6.22 -23.48
C GLU A 138 9.06 -7.70 -23.58
N ASP A 139 9.72 -8.24 -22.55
CA ASP A 139 10.15 -9.64 -22.49
C ASP A 139 8.98 -10.64 -22.52
N ILE A 140 7.88 -10.36 -21.82
CA ILE A 140 6.76 -11.31 -21.67
C ILE A 140 5.71 -11.14 -22.77
N TYR A 141 5.47 -9.92 -23.23
CA TYR A 141 4.38 -9.59 -24.14
C TYR A 141 4.84 -9.16 -25.53
N GLY A 142 6.14 -8.94 -25.75
CA GLY A 142 6.70 -8.61 -27.07
C GLY A 142 6.37 -7.21 -27.57
N PHE A 143 5.94 -6.29 -26.69
CA PHE A 143 5.73 -4.89 -27.05
C PHE A 143 6.37 -3.95 -26.04
N GLU A 144 7.00 -2.89 -26.55
CA GLU A 144 7.61 -1.85 -25.73
C GLU A 144 6.53 -1.00 -25.03
N THR A 145 6.82 -0.63 -23.78
CA THR A 145 6.03 0.35 -23.02
C THR A 145 6.94 1.43 -22.47
N SER A 146 6.53 2.69 -22.47
CA SER A 146 7.37 3.76 -21.92
C SER A 146 7.25 3.85 -20.40
N GLU A 147 8.27 4.38 -19.73
CA GLU A 147 8.19 4.69 -18.29
C GLU A 147 7.04 5.68 -17.96
N GLY A 148 6.73 6.57 -18.90
CA GLY A 148 5.59 7.48 -18.81
C GLY A 148 4.26 6.71 -18.79
N PHE A 149 4.08 5.74 -19.69
CA PHE A 149 2.90 4.88 -19.69
C PHE A 149 2.74 4.10 -18.38
N ILE A 150 3.82 3.55 -17.82
CA ILE A 150 3.79 2.89 -16.50
C ILE A 150 3.35 3.87 -15.40
N SER A 151 3.84 5.11 -15.46
CA SER A 151 3.45 6.16 -14.52
C SER A 151 1.97 6.48 -14.63
N ASP A 152 1.46 6.69 -15.85
CA ASP A 152 0.05 6.98 -16.14
C ASP A 152 -0.87 5.85 -15.65
N VAL A 153 -0.50 4.58 -15.89
CA VAL A 153 -1.25 3.41 -15.42
C VAL A 153 -1.29 3.37 -13.90
N THR A 154 -0.17 3.64 -13.24
CA THR A 154 -0.13 3.66 -11.77
C THR A 154 -0.86 4.87 -11.18
N ASP A 155 -0.95 6.00 -11.88
CA ASP A 155 -1.71 7.18 -11.43
C ASP A 155 -3.22 6.96 -11.44
N LYS A 156 -3.73 5.96 -12.15
CA LYS A 156 -5.14 5.54 -12.09
C LYS A 156 -5.59 5.12 -10.69
N ILE A 157 -4.66 4.82 -9.77
CA ILE A 157 -4.99 4.46 -8.39
C ILE A 157 -5.11 5.67 -7.46
N LEU A 158 -4.76 6.89 -7.90
CA LEU A 158 -4.82 8.08 -7.04
C LEU A 158 -6.20 8.31 -6.41
N PRO A 159 -7.33 8.19 -7.14
CA PRO A 159 -8.66 8.27 -6.53
C PRO A 159 -8.88 7.21 -5.45
N GLN A 160 -8.38 5.99 -5.64
CA GLN A 160 -8.48 4.92 -4.65
C GLN A 160 -7.66 5.22 -3.38
N ILE A 161 -6.53 5.93 -3.53
CA ILE A 161 -5.73 6.39 -2.39
C ILE A 161 -6.52 7.42 -1.59
N GLU A 162 -7.15 8.37 -2.28
CA GLU A 162 -8.00 9.39 -1.64
C GLU A 162 -9.19 8.77 -0.91
N ASP A 163 -9.91 7.85 -1.57
CA ASP A 163 -11.01 7.08 -0.95
C ASP A 163 -10.52 6.32 0.29
N TRP A 164 -9.34 5.70 0.21
CA TRP A 164 -8.74 4.96 1.32
C TRP A 164 -8.32 5.88 2.47
N GLN A 165 -7.79 7.07 2.18
CA GLN A 165 -7.42 8.06 3.19
C GLN A 165 -8.66 8.65 3.88
N ASN A 166 -9.82 8.68 3.21
CA ASN A 166 -11.09 9.22 3.71
C ASN A 166 -12.08 8.15 4.21
N ARG A 167 -11.76 6.86 4.08
CA ARG A 167 -12.67 5.77 4.48
C ARG A 167 -13.06 5.88 5.96
N PRO A 168 -14.29 5.44 6.34
CA PRO A 168 -14.69 5.38 7.73
C PRO A 168 -13.80 4.41 8.53
N LEU A 169 -13.59 4.74 9.80
CA LEU A 169 -12.80 3.97 10.75
C LEU A 169 -13.67 3.52 11.94
N ASP A 170 -13.26 2.45 12.61
CA ASP A 170 -13.89 1.99 13.85
C ASP A 170 -13.93 3.09 14.93
N GLU A 171 -14.95 3.05 15.79
CA GLU A 171 -15.16 4.07 16.81
C GLU A 171 -14.06 4.08 17.88
N VAL A 172 -13.50 2.92 18.22
CA VAL A 172 -12.53 2.77 19.31
C VAL A 172 -11.34 1.94 18.87
N TYR A 173 -10.14 2.49 19.08
CA TYR A 173 -8.87 1.78 18.90
C TYR A 173 -8.15 1.60 20.25
N PRO A 174 -8.08 0.37 20.79
CA PRO A 174 -7.35 0.10 22.03
C PRO A 174 -5.89 0.57 22.00
N ILE A 175 -5.18 0.33 20.89
CA ILE A 175 -3.76 0.68 20.77
C ILE A 175 -3.50 1.25 19.38
N LEU A 176 -2.80 2.38 19.31
CA LEU A 176 -2.39 3.02 18.07
C LEU A 176 -0.87 3.28 18.11
N TYR A 177 -0.18 2.89 17.04
CA TYR A 177 1.25 3.12 16.87
C TYR A 177 1.50 4.18 15.81
N ILE A 178 2.43 5.09 16.09
CA ILE A 178 2.91 6.08 15.13
C ILE A 178 4.42 5.90 14.96
N ASP A 179 4.87 5.69 13.73
CA ASP A 179 6.29 5.62 13.40
C ASP A 179 6.58 6.35 12.10
N ALA A 180 7.82 6.76 11.91
CA ALA A 180 8.27 7.55 10.78
C ALA A 180 9.33 6.81 9.97
N ILE A 181 9.24 6.90 8.64
CA ILE A 181 10.32 6.50 7.73
C ILE A 181 10.72 7.67 6.87
N HIS A 182 12.02 7.91 6.79
CA HIS A 182 12.58 8.98 5.97
C HIS A 182 12.86 8.49 4.55
N TYR A 183 12.40 9.25 3.56
CA TYR A 183 12.63 9.02 2.14
C TYR A 183 13.20 10.27 1.48
N SER A 184 14.02 10.09 0.44
CA SER A 184 14.50 11.18 -0.40
C SER A 184 13.46 11.47 -1.49
N VAL A 185 12.98 12.71 -1.54
CA VAL A 185 11.97 13.15 -2.51
C VAL A 185 12.46 14.41 -3.20
N ARG A 186 12.22 14.51 -4.50
CA ARG A 186 12.50 15.71 -5.28
C ARG A 186 11.32 16.67 -5.14
N ASP A 187 11.59 17.85 -4.63
CA ASP A 187 10.64 18.96 -4.51
C ASP A 187 11.25 20.19 -5.20
N ASN A 188 10.57 20.72 -6.22
CA ASN A 188 11.01 21.91 -6.98
C ASN A 188 12.48 21.86 -7.44
N GLY A 189 12.93 20.68 -7.90
CA GLY A 189 14.30 20.45 -8.37
C GLY A 189 15.34 20.17 -7.28
N VAL A 190 14.99 20.30 -6.00
CA VAL A 190 15.87 20.01 -4.85
C VAL A 190 15.49 18.68 -4.22
N ILE A 191 16.48 17.86 -3.86
CA ILE A 191 16.24 16.61 -3.13
C ILE A 191 16.16 16.91 -1.64
N ARG A 192 15.00 16.66 -1.04
CA ARG A 192 14.73 16.79 0.40
C ARG A 192 14.51 15.43 1.03
N LYS A 193 14.78 15.32 2.33
CA LYS A 193 14.43 14.14 3.12
C LYS A 193 13.10 14.39 3.82
N LEU A 194 12.04 13.73 3.35
CA LEU A 194 10.72 13.81 3.94
C LEU A 194 10.48 12.64 4.89
N ALA A 195 9.73 12.89 5.95
CA ALA A 195 9.25 11.85 6.86
C ALA A 195 7.86 11.40 6.41
N ALA A 196 7.70 10.10 6.19
CA ALA A 196 6.41 9.44 6.03
C ALA A 196 5.99 8.85 7.37
N TYR A 197 4.98 9.46 7.99
CA TYR A 197 4.37 9.01 9.23
C TYR A 197 3.28 8.00 8.93
N VAL A 198 3.39 6.84 9.58
CA VAL A 198 2.48 5.72 9.39
C VAL A 198 1.76 5.48 10.69
N ILE A 199 0.43 5.54 10.65
CA ILE A 199 -0.42 5.27 11.79
C ILE A 199 -1.02 3.87 11.66
N LEU A 200 -0.67 3.00 12.61
CA LEU A 200 -1.16 1.62 12.68
C LEU A 200 -2.02 1.44 13.92
N GLY A 201 -3.29 1.11 13.74
CA GLY A 201 -4.22 0.79 14.82
C GLY A 201 -4.34 -0.72 15.06
N ILE A 202 -4.66 -1.08 16.29
CA ILE A 202 -5.21 -2.38 16.66
C ILE A 202 -6.67 -2.13 17.04
N ASN A 203 -7.61 -2.78 16.35
CA ASN A 203 -9.03 -2.64 16.64
C ASN A 203 -9.45 -3.51 17.84
N ALA A 204 -10.73 -3.43 18.25
CA ALA A 204 -11.27 -4.20 19.37
C ALA A 204 -11.11 -5.73 19.20
N GLU A 205 -11.12 -6.23 17.97
CA GLU A 205 -10.92 -7.66 17.66
C GLU A 205 -9.45 -8.10 17.69
N GLY A 206 -8.51 -7.17 17.89
CA GLY A 206 -7.07 -7.45 17.90
C GLY A 206 -6.47 -7.62 16.51
N LYS A 207 -7.15 -7.12 15.47
CA LYS A 207 -6.64 -7.04 14.11
C LYS A 207 -5.88 -5.75 13.92
N LYS A 208 -4.76 -5.85 13.19
CA LYS A 208 -3.93 -4.70 12.85
C LYS A 208 -4.48 -4.05 11.58
N GLU A 209 -4.47 -2.74 11.55
CA GLU A 209 -4.86 -1.97 10.38
C GLU A 209 -3.99 -0.72 10.26
N VAL A 210 -3.59 -0.36 9.04
CA VAL A 210 -2.96 0.94 8.77
C VAL A 210 -4.06 1.95 8.53
N LEU A 211 -4.17 2.95 9.40
CA LEU A 211 -5.25 3.94 9.40
C LEU A 211 -4.97 5.08 8.43
N THR A 212 -3.73 5.59 8.42
CA THR A 212 -3.31 6.64 7.50
C THR A 212 -1.79 6.64 7.28
N ILE A 213 -1.37 7.25 6.18
CA ILE A 213 0.01 7.57 5.85
C ILE A 213 0.03 9.06 5.55
N SER A 214 0.81 9.81 6.32
CA SER A 214 0.97 11.26 6.14
C SER A 214 2.42 11.56 5.80
N ILE A 215 2.64 12.37 4.75
CA ILE A 215 3.97 12.81 4.32
C ILE A 215 4.08 14.27 4.70
N GLY A 216 5.14 14.63 5.41
CA GLY A 216 5.31 16.01 5.85
C GLY A 216 6.75 16.37 6.22
N GLU A 217 7.03 17.66 6.14
CA GLU A 217 8.31 18.26 6.56
C GLU A 217 8.31 18.69 8.04
N ASN A 218 7.16 19.05 8.60
CA ASN A 218 7.07 19.78 9.87
C ASN A 218 6.43 18.97 11.01
N GLU A 219 7.24 18.56 11.99
CA GLU A 219 6.81 18.00 13.28
C GLU A 219 6.27 19.08 14.24
N SER A 220 5.28 19.87 13.81
CA SER A 220 4.65 20.85 14.71
C SER A 220 3.46 20.24 15.44
N SER A 221 3.14 20.77 16.64
CA SER A 221 1.93 20.37 17.36
C SER A 221 0.65 20.59 16.53
N LYS A 222 0.60 21.66 15.71
CA LYS A 222 -0.51 21.93 14.79
C LYS A 222 -0.68 20.85 13.73
N TYR A 223 0.42 20.34 13.18
CA TYR A 223 0.41 19.25 12.21
C TYR A 223 -0.12 17.95 12.83
N TRP A 224 0.35 17.59 14.03
CA TRP A 224 -0.17 16.42 14.72
C TRP A 224 -1.64 16.55 15.09
N LEU A 225 -2.07 17.74 15.48
CA LEU A 225 -3.47 18.01 15.76
C LEU A 225 -4.35 17.85 14.52
N SER A 226 -3.88 18.28 13.33
CA SER A 226 -4.63 18.05 12.09
C SER A 226 -4.76 16.56 11.77
N VAL A 227 -3.66 15.80 11.87
CA VAL A 227 -3.68 14.34 11.63
C VAL A 227 -4.61 13.62 12.62
N LEU A 228 -4.60 13.98 13.89
CA LEU A 228 -5.49 13.38 14.90
C LEU A 228 -6.96 13.78 14.67
N ASN A 229 -7.23 15.01 14.21
CA ASN A 229 -8.57 15.44 13.86
C ASN A 229 -9.10 14.75 12.59
N GLU A 230 -8.25 14.43 11.62
CA GLU A 230 -8.63 13.59 10.48
C GLU A 230 -9.13 12.21 10.93
N LEU A 231 -8.47 11.58 11.91
CA LEU A 231 -8.95 10.32 12.48
C LEU A 231 -10.34 10.46 13.12
N LYS A 232 -10.58 11.55 13.85
CA LYS A 232 -11.91 11.85 14.42
C LYS A 232 -12.98 12.02 13.36
N ASN A 233 -12.68 12.82 12.34
CA ASN A 233 -13.61 13.09 11.24
C ASN A 233 -14.00 11.80 10.49
N ARG A 234 -13.11 10.80 10.49
CA ARG A 234 -13.34 9.48 9.90
C ARG A 234 -14.09 8.51 10.82
N GLY A 235 -14.43 8.90 12.05
CA GLY A 235 -15.28 8.11 12.97
C GLY A 235 -14.61 7.70 14.28
N VAL A 236 -13.31 7.93 14.46
CA VAL A 236 -12.62 7.55 15.71
C VAL A 236 -13.09 8.44 16.86
N LYS A 237 -13.80 7.84 17.82
CA LYS A 237 -14.29 8.52 19.03
C LYS A 237 -13.30 8.42 20.17
N ASP A 238 -12.65 7.26 20.33
CA ASP A 238 -11.76 7.04 21.47
C ASP A 238 -10.51 6.20 21.12
N ILE A 239 -9.42 6.51 21.82
CA ILE A 239 -8.14 5.80 21.72
C ILE A 239 -7.61 5.61 23.13
N LEU A 240 -7.32 4.38 23.54
CA LEU A 240 -6.83 4.16 24.92
C LEU A 240 -5.36 4.51 25.04
N ILE A 241 -4.53 3.98 24.13
CA ILE A 241 -3.07 4.12 24.18
C ILE A 241 -2.54 4.55 22.81
N ILE A 242 -1.76 5.64 22.77
CA ILE A 242 -0.95 6.00 21.61
C ILE A 242 0.52 5.73 21.94
N CYS A 243 1.14 4.84 21.18
CA CYS A 243 2.55 4.49 21.26
C CYS A 243 3.31 5.12 20.09
N ALA A 244 4.10 6.16 20.36
CA ALA A 244 4.92 6.81 19.35
C ALA A 244 6.37 7.00 19.84
N ASP A 245 7.29 7.33 18.95
CA ASP A 245 8.55 7.95 19.40
C ASP A 245 8.26 9.33 20.01
N GLY A 246 9.25 9.96 20.63
CA GLY A 246 9.16 11.32 21.16
C GLY A 246 9.21 12.35 20.03
N LEU A 247 8.16 12.35 19.21
CA LEU A 247 7.91 13.31 18.15
C LEU A 247 7.60 14.68 18.74
N THR A 248 8.06 15.74 18.09
CA THR A 248 7.89 17.08 18.62
C THR A 248 6.40 17.49 18.57
N GLY A 249 5.86 18.02 19.68
CA GLY A 249 4.48 18.53 19.73
C GLY A 249 3.36 17.48 19.79
N ILE A 250 3.69 16.18 19.79
CA ILE A 250 2.70 15.08 19.77
C ILE A 250 1.92 14.98 21.09
N LYS A 251 2.58 15.20 22.25
CA LYS A 251 1.94 15.10 23.56
C LYS A 251 0.82 16.13 23.70
N GLU A 252 1.10 17.36 23.30
CA GLU A 252 0.16 18.49 23.33
C GLU A 252 -1.00 18.25 22.35
N ALA A 253 -0.71 17.73 21.16
CA ALA A 253 -1.73 17.40 20.17
C ALA A 253 -2.65 16.26 20.64
N ILE A 254 -2.11 15.22 21.28
CA ILE A 254 -2.90 14.14 21.87
C ILE A 254 -3.79 14.69 22.99
N ALA A 255 -3.26 15.49 23.90
CA ALA A 255 -4.04 16.07 25.00
C ALA A 255 -5.21 16.94 24.49
N ALA A 256 -5.02 17.65 23.36
CA ALA A 256 -6.06 18.46 22.74
C ALA A 256 -7.10 17.63 21.96
N ALA A 257 -6.65 16.65 21.18
CA ALA A 257 -7.55 15.82 20.38
C ALA A 257 -8.23 14.74 21.22
N PHE A 258 -7.47 13.89 21.91
CA PHE A 258 -8.00 12.78 22.68
C PHE A 258 -7.55 12.89 24.15
N PRO A 259 -8.22 13.72 24.97
CA PRO A 259 -7.75 14.05 26.32
C PRO A 259 -7.73 12.85 27.28
N LYS A 260 -8.50 11.80 27.00
CA LYS A 260 -8.53 10.55 27.78
C LYS A 260 -7.47 9.54 27.33
N THR A 261 -6.76 9.80 26.23
CA THR A 261 -5.76 8.87 25.70
C THR A 261 -4.47 8.97 26.50
N GLU A 262 -3.89 7.81 26.81
CA GLU A 262 -2.58 7.75 27.42
C GLU A 262 -1.50 7.69 26.35
N TYR A 263 -0.57 8.64 26.44
CA TYR A 263 0.62 8.65 25.62
C TYR A 263 1.69 7.75 26.24
N GLN A 264 2.11 6.73 25.48
CA GLN A 264 3.22 5.87 25.81
C GLN A 264 4.38 6.15 24.85
N ARG A 265 5.54 6.54 25.37
CA ARG A 265 6.75 6.59 24.55
C ARG A 265 7.19 5.16 24.22
N CYS A 266 7.49 4.93 22.95
CA CYS A 266 7.95 3.63 22.49
C CYS A 266 9.30 3.24 23.14
N ILE A 267 9.29 2.16 23.92
CA ILE A 267 10.49 1.65 24.62
C ILE A 267 11.53 1.16 23.63
N VAL A 268 11.13 0.56 22.51
CA VAL A 268 12.08 0.05 21.51
C VAL A 268 12.84 1.22 20.86
N HIS A 269 12.15 2.31 20.52
CA HIS A 269 12.79 3.53 20.04
C HIS A 269 13.66 4.17 21.12
N GLN A 270 13.20 4.22 22.37
CA GLN A 270 14.01 4.72 23.49
C GLN A 270 15.31 3.93 23.66
N VAL A 271 15.24 2.59 23.66
CA VAL A 271 16.41 1.70 23.76
C VAL A 271 17.34 1.87 22.56
N ARG A 272 16.82 1.93 21.33
CA ARG A 272 17.66 2.15 20.13
C ARG A 272 18.36 3.50 20.13
N ASN A 273 17.63 4.56 20.44
CA ASN A 273 18.14 5.92 20.49
C ASN A 273 19.22 6.08 21.57
N THR A 274 19.09 5.37 22.69
CA THR A 274 20.10 5.39 23.77
C THR A 274 21.32 4.53 23.44
N LEU A 275 21.14 3.35 22.81
CA LEU A 275 22.25 2.50 22.38
C LEU A 275 23.08 3.08 21.24
N LYS A 276 22.55 4.04 20.45
CA LYS A 276 23.27 4.66 19.32
C LYS A 276 24.58 5.34 19.74
N TYR A 277 24.64 5.84 20.98
CA TYR A 277 25.80 6.55 21.52
C TYR A 277 26.74 5.66 22.34
N VAL A 278 26.41 4.37 22.47
CA VAL A 278 27.19 3.40 23.24
C VAL A 278 28.09 2.63 22.28
N PRO A 279 29.43 2.63 22.48
CA PRO A 279 30.36 1.82 21.70
C PRO A 279 30.03 0.33 21.77
N ASP A 280 30.36 -0.41 20.71
CA ASP A 280 30.00 -1.83 20.57
C ASP A 280 30.47 -2.70 21.75
N LYS A 281 31.66 -2.41 22.29
CA LYS A 281 32.25 -3.09 23.45
C LYS A 281 31.33 -3.12 24.68
N ASP A 282 30.70 -1.99 24.99
CA ASP A 282 29.85 -1.83 26.19
C ASP A 282 28.36 -2.09 25.86
N ARG A 283 28.00 -2.18 24.57
CA ARG A 283 26.61 -2.26 24.07
C ARG A 283 25.82 -3.44 24.62
N LYS A 284 26.42 -4.63 24.71
CA LYS A 284 25.75 -5.84 25.22
C LYS A 284 25.45 -5.73 26.73
N ALA A 285 26.41 -5.23 27.51
CA ALA A 285 26.25 -5.04 28.95
C ALA A 285 25.21 -3.93 29.23
N PHE A 286 25.34 -2.79 28.57
CA PHE A 286 24.41 -1.67 28.67
C PHE A 286 22.98 -2.07 28.29
N ALA A 287 22.79 -2.80 27.19
CA ALA A 287 21.48 -3.28 26.78
C ALA A 287 20.85 -4.23 27.80
N THR A 288 21.66 -5.10 28.43
CA THR A 288 21.19 -6.04 29.48
C THR A 288 20.72 -5.28 30.71
N ASP A 289 21.49 -4.28 31.14
CA ASP A 289 21.13 -3.42 32.25
C ASP A 289 19.84 -2.62 31.94
N LEU A 290 19.70 -2.07 30.73
CA LEU A 290 18.46 -1.40 30.31
C LEU A 290 17.22 -2.30 30.35
N LYS A 291 17.36 -3.61 30.08
CA LYS A 291 16.23 -4.55 30.16
C LYS A 291 15.62 -4.59 31.55
N THR A 292 16.44 -4.43 32.59
CA THR A 292 15.99 -4.49 33.98
C THR A 292 14.96 -3.41 34.32
N ILE A 293 15.00 -2.28 33.61
CA ILE A 293 14.08 -1.14 33.80
C ILE A 293 12.67 -1.53 33.32
N TYR A 294 12.51 -1.87 32.05
CA TYR A 294 11.19 -2.11 31.47
C TYR A 294 10.63 -3.52 31.71
N GLN A 295 11.46 -4.46 32.19
CA GLN A 295 11.02 -5.79 32.65
C GLN A 295 10.68 -5.83 34.15
N ALA A 296 10.85 -4.73 34.88
CA ALA A 296 10.48 -4.66 36.28
C ALA A 296 8.98 -4.90 36.49
N ALA A 297 8.60 -5.50 37.63
CA ALA A 297 7.22 -5.87 37.91
C ALA A 297 6.29 -4.65 38.07
N ASP A 298 6.79 -3.57 38.66
CA ASP A 298 6.05 -2.37 39.00
C ASP A 298 6.92 -1.11 38.78
N GLU A 299 6.29 0.07 38.79
CA GLU A 299 6.98 1.34 38.54
C GLU A 299 8.06 1.64 39.58
N LYS A 300 7.84 1.30 40.86
CA LYS A 300 8.81 1.55 41.94
C LYS A 300 10.10 0.76 41.72
N LYS A 301 9.98 -0.53 41.38
CA LYS A 301 11.12 -1.37 41.02
C LYS A 301 11.79 -0.91 39.73
N ALA A 302 11.01 -0.42 38.76
CA ALA A 302 11.54 0.13 37.52
C ALA A 302 12.37 1.39 37.77
N LEU A 303 11.91 2.28 38.65
CA LEU A 303 12.62 3.49 39.04
C LEU A 303 13.91 3.14 39.80
N ALA A 304 13.85 2.22 40.76
CA ALA A 304 15.04 1.73 41.46
C ALA A 304 16.05 1.06 40.51
N ALA A 305 15.57 0.34 39.49
CA ALA A 305 16.42 -0.21 38.44
C ALA A 305 17.04 0.92 37.59
N LEU A 306 16.26 1.93 37.20
CA LEU A 306 16.76 3.09 36.47
C LEU A 306 17.88 3.79 37.26
N ASP A 307 17.70 4.03 38.56
CA ASP A 307 18.70 4.66 39.42
C ASP A 307 20.02 3.88 39.47
N ARG A 308 19.95 2.54 39.60
CA ARG A 308 21.14 1.66 39.57
C ARG A 308 21.86 1.72 38.21
N VAL A 309 21.10 1.72 37.12
CA VAL A 309 21.67 1.83 35.77
C VAL A 309 22.29 3.22 35.56
N MET A 310 21.67 4.27 36.10
CA MET A 310 22.20 5.63 36.06
C MET A 310 23.51 5.72 36.82
N GLU A 311 23.59 5.19 38.04
CA GLU A 311 24.82 5.21 38.84
C GLU A 311 25.98 4.54 38.09
N LYS A 312 25.72 3.38 37.47
CA LYS A 312 26.73 2.61 36.73
C LYS A 312 27.22 3.31 35.46
N TRP A 313 26.32 3.93 34.69
CA TRP A 313 26.62 4.36 33.32
C TRP A 313 26.67 5.87 33.10
N THR A 314 26.17 6.70 34.03
CA THR A 314 26.13 8.16 33.84
C THR A 314 27.53 8.76 33.69
N ALA A 315 28.54 8.21 34.37
CA ALA A 315 29.92 8.68 34.25
C ALA A 315 30.49 8.51 32.83
N LYS A 316 30.09 7.45 32.12
CA LYS A 316 30.54 7.17 30.74
C LYS A 316 29.61 7.76 29.67
N TYR A 317 28.30 7.68 29.90
CA TYR A 317 27.26 7.99 28.91
C TYR A 317 26.17 8.90 29.50
N PRO A 318 26.50 10.14 29.93
CA PRO A 318 25.57 11.01 30.65
C PRO A 318 24.34 11.38 29.80
N ASN A 319 24.55 11.63 28.50
CA ASN A 319 23.46 12.00 27.59
C ASN A 319 22.47 10.85 27.35
N SER A 320 22.95 9.60 27.34
CA SER A 320 22.06 8.44 27.18
C SER A 320 21.15 8.28 28.38
N MET A 321 21.68 8.46 29.60
CA MET A 321 20.90 8.31 30.83
C MET A 321 19.96 9.51 31.06
N LYS A 322 20.40 10.74 30.76
CA LYS A 322 19.56 11.93 30.86
C LYS A 322 18.23 11.77 30.09
N ARG A 323 18.27 11.20 28.89
CA ARG A 323 17.07 10.94 28.08
C ARG A 323 16.07 9.99 28.73
N TRP A 324 16.49 9.06 29.58
CA TRP A 324 15.56 8.19 30.30
C TRP A 324 14.84 8.95 31.42
N LYS A 325 15.57 9.81 32.13
CA LYS A 325 15.00 10.67 33.17
C LYS A 325 14.02 11.69 32.60
N ASP A 326 14.42 12.39 31.54
CA ASP A 326 13.60 13.43 30.89
C ASP A 326 12.29 12.88 30.29
N ASN A 327 12.24 11.58 29.96
CA ASN A 327 11.08 10.94 29.33
C ASN A 327 10.38 9.93 30.24
N TRP A 328 10.73 9.88 31.53
CA TRP A 328 10.18 8.87 32.45
C TRP A 328 8.66 8.96 32.55
N ASP A 329 8.11 10.17 32.52
CA ASP A 329 6.68 10.47 32.52
C ASP A 329 5.90 9.76 31.41
N ALA A 330 6.52 9.62 30.23
CA ALA A 330 5.92 8.95 29.09
C ALA A 330 6.29 7.46 29.00
N ILE A 331 7.24 6.98 29.82
CA ILE A 331 7.66 5.58 29.87
C ILE A 331 6.90 4.83 30.97
N SER A 332 6.69 5.46 32.12
CA SER A 332 6.11 4.84 33.30
C SER A 332 4.65 4.34 33.16
N PRO A 333 3.77 4.91 32.31
CA PRO A 333 2.39 4.44 32.18
C PRO A 333 2.29 2.95 31.85
N ILE A 334 3.29 2.38 31.18
CA ILE A 334 3.32 0.95 30.85
C ILE A 334 3.28 0.04 32.07
N PHE A 335 3.75 0.49 33.24
CA PHE A 335 3.89 -0.35 34.44
C PHE A 335 2.57 -0.68 35.11
N LYS A 336 1.47 0.00 34.76
CA LYS A 336 0.13 -0.36 35.24
C LYS A 336 -0.41 -1.67 34.65
N PHE A 337 0.16 -2.11 33.53
CA PHE A 337 -0.26 -3.33 32.83
C PHE A 337 0.54 -4.56 33.27
N SER A 338 0.00 -5.75 33.04
CA SER A 338 0.69 -7.03 33.18
C SER A 338 1.78 -7.21 32.12
N ALA A 339 2.76 -8.08 32.40
CA ALA A 339 3.85 -8.35 31.46
C ALA A 339 3.36 -8.82 30.07
N ALA A 340 2.20 -9.49 29.99
CA ALA A 340 1.60 -9.93 28.73
C ALA A 340 1.11 -8.75 27.90
N VAL A 341 0.37 -7.82 28.51
CA VAL A 341 -0.14 -6.60 27.86
C VAL A 341 0.99 -5.64 27.50
N ARG A 342 1.94 -5.43 28.42
CA ARG A 342 3.14 -4.62 28.13
C ARG A 342 3.85 -5.12 26.90
N LYS A 343 4.02 -6.44 26.76
CA LYS A 343 4.66 -7.03 25.57
C LYS A 343 3.93 -6.64 24.29
N VAL A 344 2.60 -6.56 24.27
CA VAL A 344 1.88 -6.06 23.09
C VAL A 344 2.19 -4.56 22.87
N ILE A 345 2.07 -3.74 23.92
CA ILE A 345 2.27 -2.29 23.83
C ILE A 345 3.69 -1.90 23.39
N TYR A 346 4.73 -2.48 23.98
CA TYR A 346 6.12 -2.12 23.64
C TYR A 346 6.71 -2.94 22.50
N THR A 347 6.15 -4.10 22.12
CA THR A 347 6.66 -4.80 20.93
C THR A 347 6.18 -4.06 19.68
N THR A 348 7.03 -3.17 19.20
CA THR A 348 6.89 -2.49 17.91
C THR A 348 6.93 -3.45 16.71
N ASN A 349 6.94 -4.77 16.92
CA ASN A 349 6.95 -5.78 15.86
C ASN A 349 5.88 -5.52 14.79
N ALA A 350 4.69 -5.05 15.17
CA ALA A 350 3.62 -4.73 14.22
C ALA A 350 4.05 -3.64 13.22
N ILE A 351 4.49 -2.49 13.74
CA ILE A 351 4.88 -1.34 12.92
C ILE A 351 6.29 -1.50 12.31
N GLU A 352 7.20 -2.21 12.96
CA GLU A 352 8.54 -2.51 12.44
C GLU A 352 8.52 -3.52 11.31
N SER A 353 7.64 -4.53 11.37
CA SER A 353 7.45 -5.46 10.27
C SER A 353 6.92 -4.74 9.04
N LEU A 354 5.99 -3.79 9.24
CA LEU A 354 5.50 -2.91 8.19
C LEU A 354 6.63 -2.04 7.63
N ASN A 355 7.39 -1.38 8.49
CA ASN A 355 8.48 -0.49 8.09
C ASN A 355 9.63 -1.25 7.41
N SER A 356 9.92 -2.48 7.82
CA SER A 356 10.85 -3.37 7.12
C SER A 356 10.36 -3.71 5.71
N THR A 357 9.06 -3.94 5.55
CA THR A 357 8.44 -4.20 4.24
C THR A 357 8.50 -2.96 3.34
N TYR A 358 8.21 -1.77 3.87
CA TYR A 358 8.36 -0.52 3.13
C TYR A 358 9.79 -0.27 2.67
N ARG A 359 10.79 -0.50 3.54
CA ARG A 359 12.21 -0.39 3.16
C ARG A 359 12.60 -1.41 2.11
N LYS A 360 12.12 -2.66 2.23
CA LYS A 360 12.41 -3.73 1.27
C LYS A 360 11.85 -3.41 -0.12
N LEU A 361 10.57 -3.06 -0.20
CA LEU A 361 9.89 -2.79 -1.47
C LEU A 361 10.37 -1.50 -2.13
N ASN A 362 10.81 -0.51 -1.36
CA ASN A 362 11.31 0.75 -1.92
C ASN A 362 12.85 0.84 -2.00
N ARG A 363 13.59 -0.25 -1.75
CA ARG A 363 15.06 -0.25 -1.76
C ARG A 363 15.67 0.18 -3.10
N GLN A 364 15.00 -0.13 -4.22
CA GLN A 364 15.46 0.23 -5.56
C GLN A 364 15.08 1.68 -5.96
N ARG A 365 14.23 2.35 -5.17
CA ARG A 365 13.76 3.73 -5.41
C ARG A 365 14.54 4.68 -4.50
N SER A 366 15.70 5.12 -4.96
CA SER A 366 16.60 5.96 -4.17
C SER A 366 16.05 7.37 -3.95
N VAL A 367 15.41 7.95 -4.96
CA VAL A 367 14.81 9.29 -4.94
C VAL A 367 13.45 9.22 -5.62
N PHE A 368 12.41 9.68 -4.92
CA PHE A 368 11.07 9.81 -5.49
C PHE A 368 10.94 11.14 -6.25
N PRO A 369 10.24 11.17 -7.39
CA PRO A 369 10.10 12.39 -8.19
C PRO A 369 9.15 13.43 -7.57
N SER A 370 8.28 13.01 -6.65
CA SER A 370 7.30 13.84 -5.96
C SER A 370 6.75 13.15 -4.71
N ASP A 371 6.08 13.92 -3.84
CA ASP A 371 5.38 13.41 -2.65
C ASP A 371 4.24 12.45 -3.05
N THR A 372 3.55 12.73 -4.16
CA THR A 372 2.49 11.88 -4.70
C THR A 372 3.02 10.52 -5.13
N ALA A 373 4.21 10.47 -5.75
CA ALA A 373 4.86 9.21 -6.12
C ALA A 373 5.29 8.41 -4.89
N LEU A 374 5.78 9.08 -3.84
CA LEU A 374 6.09 8.45 -2.56
C LEU A 374 4.82 7.88 -1.91
N LEU A 375 3.74 8.65 -1.83
CA LEU A 375 2.46 8.20 -1.27
C LEU A 375 1.93 6.98 -2.00
N LYS A 376 1.93 7.01 -3.34
CA LYS A 376 1.52 5.90 -4.20
C LYS A 376 2.30 4.62 -3.91
N ALA A 377 3.62 4.74 -3.78
CA ALA A 377 4.49 3.62 -3.46
C ALA A 377 4.23 3.05 -2.06
N LEU A 378 4.06 3.90 -1.06
CA LEU A 378 3.78 3.48 0.32
C LEU A 378 2.39 2.87 0.46
N TYR A 379 1.38 3.45 -0.18
CA TYR A 379 0.04 2.89 -0.26
C TYR A 379 0.08 1.47 -0.81
N LEU A 380 0.64 1.24 -1.99
CA LEU A 380 0.73 -0.09 -2.59
C LEU A 380 1.53 -1.08 -1.73
N ALA A 381 2.65 -0.63 -1.16
CA ALA A 381 3.44 -1.44 -0.25
C ALA A 381 2.67 -1.82 1.03
N THR A 382 1.73 -0.98 1.47
CA THR A 382 0.83 -1.25 2.60
C THR A 382 -0.03 -2.45 2.28
N PHE A 383 -0.68 -2.46 1.12
CA PHE A 383 -1.52 -3.58 0.71
C PHE A 383 -0.73 -4.87 0.50
N GLU A 384 0.54 -4.80 0.05
CA GLU A 384 1.40 -6.00 0.02
C GLU A 384 1.76 -6.50 1.43
N ALA A 385 1.97 -5.61 2.39
CA ALA A 385 2.25 -5.98 3.78
C ALA A 385 1.01 -6.58 4.46
N THR A 386 -0.17 -5.96 4.29
CA THR A 386 -1.40 -6.38 4.96
C THR A 386 -2.00 -7.68 4.41
N LYS A 387 -1.64 -8.12 3.19
CA LYS A 387 -2.00 -9.45 2.66
C LYS A 387 -1.64 -10.61 3.59
N LYS A 388 -0.62 -10.44 4.43
CA LYS A 388 -0.16 -11.45 5.40
C LYS A 388 -0.80 -11.30 6.78
N TRP A 389 -1.60 -10.26 7.01
CA TRP A 389 -2.25 -10.00 8.29
C TRP A 389 -3.58 -10.74 8.37
N THR A 390 -3.50 -12.07 8.50
CA THR A 390 -4.67 -12.95 8.63
C THR A 390 -4.99 -13.31 10.08
N ALA A 391 -4.00 -13.23 10.96
CA ALA A 391 -4.13 -13.58 12.38
C ALA A 391 -4.27 -12.33 13.25
N THR A 392 -5.06 -12.46 14.32
CA THR A 392 -5.14 -11.50 15.41
C THR A 392 -3.88 -11.53 16.26
N ILE A 393 -3.71 -10.53 17.11
CA ILE A 393 -2.60 -10.50 18.07
C ILE A 393 -2.70 -11.70 19.02
N ARG A 394 -1.55 -12.33 19.27
CA ARG A 394 -1.48 -13.48 20.17
C ARG A 394 -1.96 -13.10 21.57
N ASN A 395 -2.79 -13.95 22.16
CA ASN A 395 -3.40 -13.77 23.48
C ASN A 395 -4.25 -12.48 23.58
N TRP A 396 -4.83 -12.02 22.47
CA TRP A 396 -5.61 -10.78 22.46
C TRP A 396 -6.76 -10.76 23.46
N ALA A 397 -7.48 -11.86 23.67
CA ALA A 397 -8.58 -11.92 24.64
C ALA A 397 -8.12 -11.57 26.08
N GLN A 398 -6.93 -12.04 26.49
CA GLN A 398 -6.35 -11.69 27.79
C GLN A 398 -6.00 -10.21 27.85
N VAL A 399 -5.44 -9.67 26.76
CA VAL A 399 -5.08 -8.25 26.66
C VAL A 399 -6.32 -7.36 26.70
N TYR A 400 -7.35 -7.74 25.95
CA TYR A 400 -8.62 -7.04 25.88
C TYR A 400 -9.33 -7.01 27.23
N GLY A 401 -9.37 -8.14 27.95
CA GLY A 401 -9.97 -8.20 29.28
C GLY A 401 -9.27 -7.28 30.28
N GLU A 402 -7.93 -7.25 30.26
CA GLU A 402 -7.17 -6.34 31.13
C GLU A 402 -7.37 -4.87 30.73
N LEU A 403 -7.37 -4.54 29.44
CA LEU A 403 -7.67 -3.18 28.97
C LEU A 403 -9.08 -2.76 29.36
N SER A 404 -10.06 -3.67 29.31
CA SER A 404 -11.45 -3.38 29.68
C SER A 404 -11.59 -3.06 31.17
N ILE A 405 -10.82 -3.72 32.04
CA ILE A 405 -10.76 -3.42 33.47
C ILE A 405 -10.07 -2.08 33.72
N MET A 406 -8.95 -1.83 33.06
CA MET A 406 -8.14 -0.62 33.27
C MET A 406 -8.79 0.65 32.68
N TYR A 407 -9.64 0.48 31.67
CA TYR A 407 -10.33 1.56 30.95
C TYR A 407 -11.84 1.30 30.91
N GLU A 408 -12.43 1.14 32.11
CA GLU A 408 -13.85 0.83 32.29
C GLU A 408 -14.77 1.74 31.47
N GLY A 409 -15.72 1.14 30.75
CA GLY A 409 -16.72 1.84 29.93
C GLY A 409 -16.19 2.51 28.65
N ARG A 410 -14.94 2.25 28.25
CA ARG A 410 -14.34 2.83 27.03
C ARG A 410 -14.21 1.87 25.85
N LEU A 411 -14.24 0.56 26.11
CA LEU A 411 -14.20 -0.46 25.08
C LEU A 411 -15.61 -0.99 24.78
N PRO A 412 -15.91 -1.41 23.53
CA PRO A 412 -17.13 -2.12 23.21
C PRO A 412 -17.27 -3.41 24.04
N GLU A 413 -18.50 -3.81 24.38
CA GLU A 413 -18.77 -5.08 25.07
C GLU A 413 -18.49 -6.31 24.20
#